data_AF-A0A968T5X5-F1
#
_entry.id   AF-A0A968T5X5-F1
#
_cell.length_a   1.000
_cell.length_b   1.000
_cell.length_c   1.000
_cell.angle_alpha   90.00
_cell.angle_beta   90.00
_cell.angle_gamma   90.00
#
_symmetry.space_group_name_H-M   'P 1'
#
loop_
_entity.id
_entity.type
_entity.pdbx_description
1 polymer ?
#
loop_
_entity_poly.entity_id
_entity_poly.type
_entity_poly.pdbx_seq_one_letter_code
_entity_poly.pdbx_strand_id
1 'polypeptide(L)'
;MNTEYTLGAKEKIAGKEMQKITFTSTMEIGGKSKMQGMDFYIEGTGIVNGFMYIDPVSKVISESDTDTEMEMTMALTGQQAMTIPMSIKMKNDSKVEIEFQEIENNIESG
;
A
#
# COMPACT_ATOMS: atom_id res chain seq x y z
N MET A 1 -13.20 2.98 -0.49
CA MET A 1 -11.86 3.58 -0.57
C MET A 1 -11.88 4.61 -1.67
N ASN A 2 -11.38 5.81 -1.40
CA ASN A 2 -11.24 6.87 -2.38
C ASN A 2 -9.75 7.18 -2.53
N THR A 3 -9.23 7.20 -3.75
CA THR A 3 -7.79 7.39 -4.00
C THR A 3 -7.58 8.50 -5.00
N GLU A 4 -6.75 9.47 -4.63
CA GLU A 4 -6.30 10.56 -5.47
C GLU A 4 -4.84 10.34 -5.84
N TYR A 5 -4.54 10.45 -7.14
CA TYR A 5 -3.19 10.31 -7.68
C TYR A 5 -2.70 11.65 -8.23
N THR A 6 -1.43 11.97 -7.98
CA THR A 6 -0.74 13.09 -8.60
C THR A 6 0.44 12.59 -9.40
N LEU A 7 0.50 12.96 -10.68
CA LEU A 7 1.64 12.68 -11.55
C LEU A 7 2.78 13.63 -11.19
N GLY A 8 3.89 13.08 -10.67
CA GLY A 8 5.07 13.84 -10.29
C GLY A 8 6.03 14.08 -11.46
N ALA A 9 7.21 14.61 -11.15
CA ALA A 9 8.30 14.69 -12.12
C ALA A 9 8.88 13.31 -12.41
N LYS A 10 9.61 13.21 -13.53
CA LYS A 10 10.48 12.06 -13.77
C LYS A 10 11.78 12.22 -12.99
N GLU A 11 12.25 11.13 -12.40
CA GLU A 11 13.46 11.09 -11.58
C GLU A 11 14.37 9.96 -12.05
N LYS A 12 15.69 10.13 -11.91
CA LYS A 12 16.65 9.10 -12.30
C LYS A 12 16.92 8.19 -11.11
N ILE A 13 16.37 6.98 -11.13
CA ILE A 13 16.53 5.95 -10.09
C ILE A 13 17.36 4.80 -10.69
N ALA A 14 18.42 4.37 -10.01
CA ALA A 14 19.32 3.30 -10.48
C ALA A 14 19.79 3.46 -11.95
N GLY A 15 20.03 4.71 -12.38
CA GLY A 15 20.47 5.02 -13.74
C GLY A 15 19.37 5.14 -14.79
N LYS A 16 18.11 4.81 -14.45
CA LYS A 16 16.96 4.82 -15.38
C LYS A 16 15.99 5.96 -15.05
N GLU A 17 15.38 6.53 -16.09
CA GLU A 17 14.33 7.54 -15.93
C GLU A 17 13.02 6.85 -15.49
N MET A 18 12.52 7.23 -14.32
CA MET A 18 11.33 6.68 -13.70
C MET A 18 10.30 7.78 -13.49
N GLN A 19 9.03 7.45 -13.66
CA GLN A 19 7.92 8.37 -13.40
C GLN A 19 7.53 8.27 -11.93
N LYS A 20 7.54 9.38 -11.20
CA LYS A 20 6.98 9.43 -9.84
C LYS A 20 5.47 9.59 -9.89
N ILE A 21 4.76 8.84 -9.06
CA ILE A 21 3.33 9.01 -8.80
C ILE A 21 3.17 9.08 -7.30
N THR A 22 2.57 10.16 -6.80
CA THR A 22 2.16 10.24 -5.39
C THR A 22 0.67 9.95 -5.28
N PHE A 23 0.24 9.43 -4.14
CA PHE A 23 -1.16 9.15 -3.91
C PHE A 23 -1.56 9.34 -2.45
N THR A 24 -2.81 9.72 -2.28
CA THR A 24 -3.50 9.73 -0.99
C THR A 24 -4.77 8.90 -1.13
N SER A 25 -4.96 7.93 -0.25
CA SER A 25 -6.17 7.12 -0.18
C SER A 25 -6.84 7.26 1.16
N THR A 26 -8.15 7.43 1.17
CA THR A 26 -8.97 7.33 2.39
C THR A 26 -9.80 6.05 2.35
N MET A 27 -9.95 5.43 3.52
CA MET A 27 -10.76 4.23 3.71
C MET A 27 -11.68 4.37 4.92
N GLU A 28 -12.87 3.81 4.79
CA GLU A 28 -13.77 3.56 5.91
C GLU A 28 -13.66 2.08 6.26
N ILE A 29 -13.52 1.80 7.55
CA ILE A 29 -13.37 0.46 8.10
C ILE A 29 -14.68 0.16 8.83
N GLY A 30 -15.34 -0.92 8.43
CA GLY A 30 -16.59 -1.34 9.01
C GLY A 30 -16.69 -2.85 9.00
N GLY A 31 -17.06 -3.45 10.13
CA GLY A 31 -17.21 -4.89 10.22
C GLY A 31 -18.10 -5.27 11.38
N LYS A 32 -18.92 -6.30 11.17
CA LYS A 32 -19.70 -6.95 12.22
C LYS A 32 -19.37 -8.43 12.25
N SER A 33 -19.12 -8.96 13.43
CA SER A 33 -18.91 -10.40 13.64
C SER A 33 -19.66 -10.88 14.88
N LYS A 34 -19.80 -12.20 15.01
CA LYS A 34 -20.28 -12.85 16.22
C LYS A 34 -19.23 -13.84 16.69
N MET A 35 -18.76 -13.69 17.93
CA MET A 35 -17.88 -14.68 18.55
C MET A 35 -18.45 -15.07 19.92
N GLN A 36 -18.56 -16.38 20.17
CA GLN A 36 -19.07 -16.92 21.44
C GLN A 36 -20.43 -16.34 21.88
N GLY A 37 -21.31 -16.00 20.92
CA GLY A 37 -22.64 -15.44 21.20
C GLY A 37 -22.67 -13.93 21.49
N MET A 38 -21.53 -13.24 21.46
CA MET A 38 -21.43 -11.78 21.56
C MET A 38 -21.32 -11.16 20.16
N ASP A 39 -21.98 -10.01 19.94
CA ASP A 39 -21.77 -9.24 18.71
C ASP A 39 -20.56 -8.31 18.88
N PHE A 40 -19.69 -8.35 17.88
CA PHE A 40 -18.52 -7.50 17.72
C PHE A 40 -18.77 -6.53 16.57
N TYR A 41 -18.48 -5.26 16.80
CA TYR A 41 -18.51 -4.22 15.79
C TYR A 41 -17.14 -3.56 15.73
N ILE A 42 -16.62 -3.35 14.54
CA ILE A 42 -15.46 -2.51 14.30
C ILE A 42 -15.88 -1.39 13.35
N GLU A 43 -15.54 -0.17 13.71
CA GLU A 43 -15.70 1.01 12.88
C GLU A 43 -14.43 1.83 12.92
N GLY A 44 -14.12 2.54 11.85
CA GLY A 44 -12.92 3.37 11.82
C GLY A 44 -12.70 4.02 10.47
N THR A 45 -11.63 4.79 10.41
CA THR A 45 -11.16 5.41 9.18
C THR A 45 -9.67 5.20 9.05
N GLY A 46 -9.18 5.24 7.82
CA GLY A 46 -7.76 5.20 7.53
C GLY A 46 -7.38 6.16 6.43
N ILE A 47 -6.15 6.64 6.50
CA ILE A 47 -5.48 7.38 5.44
C ILE A 47 -4.19 6.65 5.07
N VAL A 48 -3.97 6.49 3.77
CA VAL A 48 -2.72 5.99 3.21
C VAL A 48 -2.13 7.10 2.37
N ASN A 49 -0.93 7.54 2.70
CA ASN A 49 -0.15 8.43 1.86
C ASN A 49 1.04 7.66 1.32
N GLY A 50 1.41 7.90 0.08
CA GLY A 50 2.56 7.21 -0.48
C GLY A 50 3.01 7.75 -1.82
N PHE A 51 4.06 7.12 -2.31
CA PHE A 51 4.53 7.31 -3.67
C PHE A 51 5.00 5.99 -4.25
N MET A 52 5.09 5.97 -5.58
CA MET A 52 5.70 4.89 -6.33
C MET A 52 6.52 5.46 -7.49
N TYR A 53 7.64 4.82 -7.79
CA TYR A 53 8.40 5.03 -9.01
C TYR A 53 8.08 3.93 -10.01
N ILE A 54 7.50 4.31 -11.14
CA ILE A 54 7.13 3.39 -12.22
C ILE A 54 7.99 3.62 -13.45
N ASP A 55 8.49 2.55 -14.04
CA ASP A 55 9.17 2.63 -15.32
C ASP A 55 8.13 2.98 -16.40
N PRO A 56 8.26 4.13 -17.09
CA PRO A 56 7.28 4.53 -18.09
C PRO A 56 7.21 3.57 -19.28
N VAL A 57 8.25 2.77 -19.53
CA VAL A 57 8.31 1.79 -20.64
C VAL A 57 7.71 0.45 -20.21
N SER A 58 8.29 -0.23 -19.21
CA SER A 58 7.84 -1.57 -18.80
C SER A 58 6.61 -1.57 -17.89
N LYS A 59 6.22 -0.41 -17.34
CA LYS A 59 5.16 -0.26 -16.32
C LYS A 59 5.42 -1.02 -15.01
N VAL A 60 6.67 -1.42 -14.77
CA VAL A 60 7.10 -2.06 -13.53
C VAL A 60 7.33 -1.01 -12.45
N ILE A 61 6.86 -1.30 -11.23
CA ILE A 61 7.13 -0.51 -10.04
C ILE A 61 8.52 -0.88 -9.53
N SER A 62 9.42 0.09 -9.45
CA SER A 62 10.77 -0.13 -8.91
C SER A 62 10.85 0.10 -7.41
N GLU A 63 10.04 1.02 -6.90
CA GLU A 63 10.05 1.41 -5.50
C GLU A 63 8.69 1.99 -5.13
N SER A 64 8.28 1.77 -3.89
CA SER A 64 7.13 2.41 -3.28
C SER A 64 7.33 2.60 -1.78
N ASP A 65 6.97 3.77 -1.27
CA ASP A 65 6.86 4.04 0.17
C ASP A 65 5.39 4.36 0.47
N THR A 66 4.88 3.79 1.56
CA THR A 66 3.53 4.04 2.04
C THR A 66 3.51 4.20 3.55
N ASP A 67 2.86 5.27 3.99
CA ASP A 67 2.49 5.54 5.37
C ASP A 67 0.98 5.35 5.52
N THR A 68 0.59 4.41 6.37
CA THR A 68 -0.80 4.10 6.70
C THR A 68 -1.09 4.46 8.13
N GLU A 69 -2.10 5.31 8.33
CA GLU A 69 -2.65 5.63 9.65
C GLU A 69 -4.11 5.21 9.70
N MET A 70 -4.51 4.51 10.77
CA MET A 70 -5.87 4.06 10.98
C MET A 70 -6.30 4.34 12.41
N GLU A 71 -7.49 4.90 12.56
CA GLU A 71 -8.17 5.09 13.84
C GLU A 71 -9.43 4.24 13.83
N MET A 72 -9.56 3.36 14.82
CA MET A 72 -10.63 2.38 14.89
C MET A 72 -11.21 2.31 16.29
N THR A 73 -12.47 1.92 16.36
CA THR A 73 -13.18 1.59 17.58
C THR A 73 -13.75 0.19 17.44
N MET A 74 -13.43 -0.69 18.38
CA MET A 74 -14.10 -1.97 18.53
C MET A 74 -15.13 -1.89 19.65
N ALA A 75 -16.36 -2.29 19.38
CA ALA A 75 -17.41 -2.43 20.38
C ALA A 75 -17.83 -3.91 20.52
N LEU A 76 -17.78 -4.42 21.74
CA LEU A 76 -18.35 -5.70 22.12
C LEU A 76 -19.70 -5.45 22.79
N THR A 77 -20.73 -6.15 22.34
CA THR A 77 -22.07 -6.08 22.93
C THR A 77 -22.45 -7.43 23.54
N GLY A 78 -23.04 -7.40 24.74
CA GLY A 78 -23.31 -8.58 25.55
C GLY A 78 -23.58 -8.22 27.02
N GLN A 79 -23.40 -9.18 27.93
CA GLN A 79 -23.65 -8.99 29.37
C GLN A 79 -22.69 -7.98 30.03
N GLN A 80 -21.51 -7.77 29.43
CA GLN A 80 -20.63 -6.64 29.67
C GLN A 80 -20.32 -5.97 28.34
N ALA A 81 -20.87 -4.78 28.12
CA ALA A 81 -20.53 -3.95 26.97
C ALA A 81 -19.16 -3.31 27.18
N MET A 82 -18.33 -3.29 26.15
CA MET A 82 -16.99 -2.70 26.19
C MET A 82 -16.66 -2.07 24.84
N THR A 83 -16.04 -0.89 24.89
CA THR A 83 -15.53 -0.18 23.71
C THR A 83 -14.03 0.00 23.85
N ILE A 84 -13.30 -0.32 22.80
CA ILE A 84 -11.83 -0.30 22.76
C ILE A 84 -11.41 0.58 21.57
N PRO A 85 -10.87 1.79 21.83
CA PRO A 85 -10.25 2.58 20.77
C PRO A 85 -8.88 1.99 20.41
N MET A 86 -8.51 2.07 19.13
CA MET A 86 -7.25 1.58 18.60
C MET A 86 -6.72 2.54 17.54
N SER A 87 -5.42 2.85 17.63
CA SER A 87 -4.69 3.61 16.63
C SER A 87 -3.59 2.73 16.05
N ILE A 88 -3.54 2.60 14.72
CA ILE A 88 -2.49 1.84 14.02
C ILE A 88 -1.73 2.79 13.11
N LYS A 89 -0.40 2.76 13.23
CA LYS A 89 0.53 3.39 12.29
C LYS A 89 1.42 2.33 11.68
N MET A 90 1.46 2.27 10.37
CA MET A 90 2.26 1.31 9.62
C MET A 90 3.00 2.04 8.51
N LYS A 91 4.31 1.82 8.44
CA LYS A 91 5.15 2.28 7.35
C LYS A 91 5.64 1.07 6.55
N ASN A 92 5.49 1.10 5.24
CA ASN A 92 6.05 0.10 4.34
C ASN A 92 6.93 0.78 3.29
N ASP A 93 8.17 0.34 3.23
CA ASP A 93 9.11 0.65 2.16
C ASP A 93 9.33 -0.64 1.37
N SER A 94 9.24 -0.56 0.04
CA SER A 94 9.45 -1.68 -0.86
C SER A 94 10.27 -1.23 -2.05
N LYS A 95 11.36 -1.95 -2.31
CA LYS A 95 12.25 -1.72 -3.43
C LYS A 95 12.49 -3.02 -4.18
N VAL A 96 12.39 -2.97 -5.50
CA VAL A 96 12.70 -4.08 -6.39
C VAL A 96 14.06 -3.80 -7.02
N GLU A 97 15.01 -4.70 -6.80
CA GLU A 97 16.29 -4.69 -7.52
C GLU A 97 16.21 -5.70 -8.67
N ILE A 98 16.40 -5.22 -9.90
CA ILE A 98 16.37 -6.04 -11.11
C ILE A 98 17.80 -6.15 -11.64
N GLU A 99 18.37 -7.36 -11.58
CA GLU A 99 19.63 -7.69 -12.25
C GLU A 99 19.34 -8.23 -13.64
N PHE A 100 19.93 -7.62 -14.67
CA PHE A 100 19.88 -8.13 -16.04
C PHE A 100 21.16 -8.90 -16.34
N GLN A 101 21.03 -10.15 -16.82
CA GLN A 101 22.15 -10.91 -17.39
C GLN A 101 22.13 -10.75 -18.92
N GLU A 102 23.28 -10.40 -19.51
CA GLU A 102 23.43 -10.42 -20.96
C GLU A 102 23.43 -11.87 -21.45
N ILE A 103 22.57 -12.18 -22.42
CA ILE A 103 22.57 -13.47 -23.13
C ILE A 103 23.29 -13.26 -24.46
N GLU A 104 24.52 -13.75 -24.58
CA GLU A 104 25.21 -13.83 -25.87
C GLU A 104 24.61 -14.97 -26.69
N ASN A 105 23.86 -14.61 -27.74
CA ASN A 105 23.41 -15.58 -28.75
C ASN A 105 24.55 -15.83 -29.73
N ASN A 106 25.32 -16.92 -29.53
CA ASN A 106 26.20 -17.45 -30.57
C ASN A 106 25.35 -18.10 -31.67
N ILE A 107 25.05 -17.35 -32.71
CA ILE A 107 24.54 -17.92 -33.96
C ILE A 107 25.73 -18.54 -34.68
N GLU A 108 25.93 -19.84 -34.50
CA GLU A 108 26.79 -20.62 -35.40
C GLU A 108 26.12 -20.68 -36.77
N SER A 109 26.61 -19.88 -37.71
CA SER A 109 26.29 -19.98 -39.13
C SER A 109 27.02 -21.18 -39.73
N GLY A 110 26.29 -22.28 -39.94
CA GLY A 110 26.72 -23.42 -40.77
C GLY A 110 26.62 -23.14 -42.26
#